data_AF-A0A9D7A3F7-F1
#
_entry.id   AF-A0A9D7A3F7-F1
#
_cell.length_a   1.000
_cell.length_b   1.000
_cell.length_c   1.000
_cell.angle_alpha   90.00
_cell.angle_beta   90.00
_cell.angle_gamma   90.00
#
_symmetry.space_group_name_H-M   'P 1'
#
loop_
_entity.id
_entity.type
_entity.pdbx_description
1 polymer ?
#
loop_
_entity_poly.entity_id
_entity_poly.type
_entity_poly.pdbx_seq_one_letter_code
_entity_poly.pdbx_strand_id
1 'polypeptide(L)'
;MTTTSANGLFFGTPAHRVALARERFFGESQRPSGLVAESVIGSWQRSLAHGLVPHQRPAFEPVSRARVERLQQRTRVLLQAAGPECERLDETLAGTRCKALLTDAGGIVVRTTPTQGRAGHLLETSGRVGVYLGEPNFGSTAPGITAASGEACVVSGGEHFFDLLKAMHCVAAPVRDREGRLAAVLDLSVQDEAFAFDALSLVRLTATAIENRLFALQSAGQWLLRMQLAPALLGTPLEGLVAIDDDGREGRVRALNACAVQLLRPPPSPGALSTEALLNLSRAALHALARDGQAHTLRLPCGVQVWVKVHAPGSGAASSAPSSAANAASSAPSPSPAAAAATAAAGVLAVAAASSPHDATTPRFDRPAAEDAVPMPPGAPIPAPPDAAAAAAAPASASLRAASDELIAETLVRTRGNVSRAAAALGVSRGLVYRSIQRQRQATRR
;
A
#
# COMPACT_ATOMS: atom_id res chain seq x y z
N MET A 1 21.72 -45.25 18.34
CA MET A 1 22.22 -43.86 18.22
C MET A 1 21.84 -43.35 16.84
N THR A 2 20.76 -42.58 16.74
CA THR A 2 20.44 -41.71 15.61
C THR A 2 19.65 -40.55 16.20
N THR A 3 20.34 -39.43 16.36
CA THR A 3 19.83 -38.16 16.87
C THR A 3 18.95 -37.50 15.80
N THR A 4 17.64 -37.39 16.04
CA THR A 4 16.76 -36.53 15.22
C THR A 4 16.56 -35.19 15.94
N SER A 5 17.01 -34.15 15.25
CA SER A 5 17.22 -32.78 15.67
C SER A 5 15.97 -32.07 16.20
N ALA A 6 16.17 -31.33 17.30
CA ALA A 6 15.32 -30.24 17.74
C ALA A 6 15.72 -28.97 16.97
N ASN A 7 15.06 -28.65 15.84
CA ASN A 7 15.07 -27.31 15.25
C ASN A 7 14.04 -27.19 14.12
N GLY A 8 12.81 -26.80 14.44
CA GLY A 8 11.84 -26.37 13.43
C GLY A 8 12.10 -24.91 13.05
N LEU A 9 13.15 -24.64 12.27
CA LEU A 9 13.54 -23.31 11.78
C LEU A 9 12.59 -22.72 10.71
N PHE A 10 11.45 -23.37 10.43
CA PHE A 10 10.56 -23.01 9.32
C PHE A 10 9.09 -23.05 9.75
N PHE A 11 8.37 -21.95 9.50
CA PHE A 11 6.94 -21.81 9.77
C PHE A 11 6.12 -22.72 8.85
N GLY A 12 5.07 -23.35 9.39
CA GLY A 12 4.23 -24.27 8.59
C GLY A 12 3.47 -23.60 7.44
N THR A 13 3.13 -22.31 7.56
CA THR A 13 2.49 -21.47 6.51
C THR A 13 2.70 -19.97 6.83
N PRO A 14 2.48 -19.04 5.87
CA PRO A 14 2.41 -17.61 6.17
C PRO A 14 1.36 -17.27 7.24
N ALA A 15 0.19 -17.92 7.21
CA ALA A 15 -0.86 -17.72 8.20
C ALA A 15 -0.41 -18.09 9.63
N HIS A 16 0.33 -19.19 9.81
CA HIS A 16 0.89 -19.55 11.12
C HIS A 16 1.90 -18.53 11.62
N ARG A 17 2.74 -18.00 10.73
CA ARG A 17 3.71 -16.96 11.07
C ARG A 17 3.03 -15.69 11.56
N VAL A 18 1.99 -15.24 10.85
CA VAL A 18 1.19 -14.07 11.22
C VAL A 18 0.42 -14.31 12.52
N ALA A 19 -0.14 -15.51 12.74
CA ALA A 19 -0.82 -15.85 13.98
C ALA A 19 0.11 -15.76 15.20
N LEU A 20 1.33 -16.29 15.09
CA LEU A 20 2.36 -16.15 16.12
C LEU A 20 2.77 -14.69 16.32
N ALA A 21 2.87 -13.90 15.24
CA ALA A 21 3.17 -12.48 15.33
C ALA A 21 2.10 -11.74 16.14
N ARG A 22 0.82 -12.05 15.91
CA ARG A 22 -0.31 -11.49 16.67
C ARG A 22 -0.29 -11.92 18.13
N GLU A 23 -0.03 -13.20 18.43
CA GLU A 23 0.07 -13.70 19.80
C GLU A 23 1.15 -12.96 20.59
N ARG A 24 2.35 -12.85 20.02
CA ARG A 24 3.46 -12.11 20.64
C ARG A 24 3.11 -10.64 20.83
N PHE A 25 2.58 -9.99 19.80
CA PHE A 25 2.33 -8.54 19.84
C PHE A 25 1.15 -8.17 20.74
N PHE A 26 -0.01 -8.77 20.53
CA PHE A 26 -1.24 -8.41 21.25
C PHE A 26 -1.41 -9.15 22.58
N GLY A 27 -0.90 -10.37 22.70
CA GLY A 27 -1.03 -11.19 23.91
C GLY A 27 0.13 -11.04 24.89
N GLU A 28 1.36 -11.00 24.38
CA GLU A 28 2.58 -11.01 25.20
C GLU A 28 3.28 -9.64 25.27
N SER A 29 2.78 -8.63 24.57
CA SER A 29 3.42 -7.30 24.45
C SER A 29 4.88 -7.35 23.94
N GLN A 30 5.20 -8.34 23.11
CA GLN A 30 6.51 -8.53 22.50
C GLN A 30 6.51 -8.09 21.04
N ARG A 31 7.58 -7.41 20.59
CA ARG A 31 7.73 -7.03 19.19
C ARG A 31 8.00 -8.29 18.32
N PRO A 32 7.17 -8.60 17.32
CA PRO A 32 7.29 -9.82 16.52
C PRO A 32 8.20 -9.64 15.29
N SER A 33 9.38 -9.05 15.47
CA SER A 33 10.29 -8.76 14.36
C SER A 33 10.68 -10.02 13.57
N GLY A 34 10.73 -9.89 12.24
CA GLY A 34 10.99 -11.00 11.31
C GLY A 34 9.80 -11.96 11.08
N LEU A 35 8.68 -11.79 11.80
CA LEU A 35 7.46 -12.58 11.57
C LEU A 35 6.51 -11.90 10.56
N VAL A 36 6.46 -10.58 10.54
CA VAL A 36 5.71 -9.77 9.58
C VAL A 36 6.53 -8.53 9.20
N ALA A 37 6.11 -7.79 8.18
CA ALA A 37 6.79 -6.57 7.77
C ALA A 37 6.82 -5.52 8.89
N GLU A 38 7.91 -4.77 9.01
CA GLU A 38 8.05 -3.72 10.04
C GLU A 38 6.99 -2.61 9.89
N SER A 39 6.50 -2.36 8.67
CA SER A 39 5.38 -1.45 8.41
C SER A 39 4.07 -1.93 9.04
N VAL A 40 3.81 -3.24 9.05
CA VAL A 40 2.65 -3.86 9.72
C VAL A 40 2.78 -3.73 11.23
N ILE A 41 3.98 -4.01 11.79
CA ILE A 41 4.23 -3.84 13.23
C ILE A 41 4.02 -2.38 13.65
N GLY A 42 4.58 -1.43 12.90
CA GLY A 42 4.40 0.00 13.15
C GLY A 42 2.94 0.43 13.07
N SER A 43 2.18 -0.16 12.14
CA SER A 43 0.73 0.07 12.02
C SER A 43 -0.07 -0.47 13.19
N TRP A 44 0.24 -1.67 13.67
CA TRP A 44 -0.40 -2.21 14.88
C TRP A 44 -0.11 -1.31 16.09
N GLN A 45 1.11 -0.79 16.23
CA GLN A 45 1.47 0.16 17.29
C GLN A 45 0.67 1.46 17.20
N ARG A 46 0.57 2.07 16.02
CA ARG A 46 -0.25 3.28 15.82
C ARG A 46 -1.73 3.02 16.08
N SER A 47 -2.25 1.89 15.63
CA SER A 47 -3.64 1.48 15.86
C SER A 47 -3.97 1.35 17.35
N LEU A 48 -3.07 0.73 18.14
CA LEU A 48 -3.21 0.70 19.60
C LEU A 48 -3.11 2.10 20.24
N ALA A 49 -2.22 2.96 19.74
CA ALA A 49 -2.10 4.34 20.21
C ALA A 49 -3.36 5.18 19.93
N HIS A 50 -4.15 4.83 18.91
CA HIS A 50 -5.47 5.40 18.64
C HIS A 50 -6.60 4.79 19.50
N GLY A 51 -6.28 3.88 20.44
CA GLY A 51 -7.25 3.26 21.33
C GLY A 51 -8.07 2.14 20.69
N LEU A 52 -7.65 1.62 19.53
CA LEU A 52 -8.37 0.54 18.84
C LEU A 52 -8.09 -0.81 19.51
N VAL A 53 -9.12 -1.68 19.53
CA VAL A 53 -9.02 -3.05 20.05
C VAL A 53 -9.28 -4.06 18.91
N PRO A 54 -8.44 -5.10 18.72
CA PRO A 54 -8.57 -6.02 17.56
C PRO A 54 -9.93 -6.71 17.39
N HIS A 55 -10.66 -6.94 18.49
CA HIS A 55 -11.94 -7.65 18.48
C HIS A 55 -13.16 -6.73 18.27
N GLN A 56 -12.98 -5.40 18.26
CA GLN A 56 -14.08 -4.47 18.01
C GLN A 56 -14.43 -4.42 16.51
N ARG A 57 -15.64 -3.94 16.19
CA ARG A 57 -16.05 -3.73 14.80
C ARG A 57 -15.59 -2.36 14.30
N PRO A 58 -14.92 -2.26 13.12
CA PRO A 58 -14.64 -0.97 12.51
C PRO A 58 -15.92 -0.27 12.05
N ALA A 59 -15.88 1.06 12.01
CA ALA A 59 -16.95 1.89 11.49
C ALA A 59 -16.83 2.01 9.96
N PHE A 60 -17.87 1.59 9.25
CA PHE A 60 -17.93 1.63 7.77
C PHE A 60 -18.77 2.79 7.25
N GLU A 61 -19.24 3.66 8.15
CA GLU A 61 -20.09 4.80 7.84
C GLU A 61 -19.32 5.76 6.92
N PRO A 62 -19.84 6.06 5.72
CA PRO A 62 -19.23 7.06 4.88
C PRO A 62 -19.33 8.44 5.54
N VAL A 63 -18.38 9.31 5.23
CA VAL A 63 -18.47 10.72 5.59
C VAL A 63 -19.74 11.36 4.99
N SER A 64 -20.16 12.48 5.57
CA SER A 64 -21.37 13.19 5.12
C SER A 64 -21.32 13.52 3.63
N ARG A 65 -22.49 13.56 2.99
CA ARG A 65 -22.61 13.91 1.57
C ARG A 65 -21.92 15.24 1.22
N ALA A 66 -22.09 16.27 2.06
CA ALA A 66 -21.41 17.55 1.89
C ALA A 66 -19.88 17.41 1.93
N ARG A 67 -19.34 16.50 2.75
CA ARG A 67 -17.90 16.21 2.76
C ARG A 67 -17.46 15.49 1.50
N VAL A 68 -18.24 14.53 0.99
CA VAL A 68 -17.97 13.86 -0.29
C VAL A 68 -17.94 14.87 -1.44
N GLU A 69 -18.91 15.78 -1.53
CA GLU A 69 -18.97 16.81 -2.57
C GLU A 69 -17.74 17.74 -2.54
N ARG A 70 -17.33 18.19 -1.34
CA ARG A 70 -16.10 18.99 -1.16
C ARG A 70 -14.85 18.20 -1.55
N LEU A 71 -14.80 16.91 -1.21
CA LEU A 71 -13.68 16.04 -1.58
C LEU A 71 -13.59 15.89 -3.09
N GLN A 72 -14.69 15.60 -3.79
CA GLN A 72 -14.72 15.49 -5.24
C GLN A 72 -14.25 16.78 -5.92
N GLN A 73 -14.64 17.95 -5.39
CA GLN A 73 -14.18 19.23 -5.92
C GLN A 73 -12.68 19.43 -5.72
N ARG A 74 -12.16 19.09 -4.54
CA ARG A 74 -10.72 19.19 -4.22
C ARG A 74 -9.88 18.19 -5.01
N THR A 75 -10.38 16.99 -5.26
CA THR A 75 -9.68 15.92 -5.97
C THR A 75 -10.01 15.88 -7.46
N ARG A 76 -10.66 16.92 -8.02
CA ARG A 76 -11.10 16.95 -9.42
C ARG A 76 -9.98 16.60 -10.42
N VAL A 77 -8.80 17.20 -10.25
CA VAL A 77 -7.64 16.96 -11.14
C VAL A 77 -7.09 15.54 -10.95
N LEU A 78 -7.06 15.02 -9.73
CA LEU A 78 -6.70 13.63 -9.44
C LEU A 78 -7.68 12.65 -10.09
N LEU A 79 -8.99 12.89 -9.95
CA LEU A 79 -10.03 12.03 -10.53
C LEU A 79 -10.01 12.06 -12.07
N GLN A 80 -9.64 13.21 -12.65
CA GLN A 80 -9.39 13.35 -14.08
C GLN A 80 -8.15 12.53 -14.52
N ALA A 81 -7.04 12.60 -13.77
CA ALA A 81 -5.84 11.81 -14.03
C ALA A 81 -6.11 10.30 -13.90
N ALA A 82 -6.83 9.90 -12.86
CA ALA A 82 -7.06 8.51 -12.53
C ALA A 82 -8.12 7.82 -13.39
N GLY A 83 -9.03 8.57 -14.04
CA GLY A 83 -10.18 8.01 -14.78
C GLY A 83 -9.77 6.93 -15.78
N PRO A 84 -8.96 7.28 -16.78
CA PRO A 84 -8.56 6.32 -17.82
C PRO A 84 -7.76 5.12 -17.28
N GLU A 85 -6.97 5.31 -16.22
CA GLU A 85 -6.19 4.20 -15.63
C GLU A 85 -7.08 3.28 -14.78
N CYS A 86 -8.08 3.81 -14.09
CA CYS A 86 -9.09 3.00 -13.40
C CYS A 86 -9.96 2.21 -14.38
N GLU A 87 -10.31 2.78 -15.54
CA GLU A 87 -11.07 2.09 -16.60
C GLU A 87 -10.27 0.89 -17.14
N ARG A 88 -9.00 1.11 -17.50
CA ARG A 88 -8.10 0.01 -17.92
C ARG A 88 -7.89 -1.04 -16.85
N LEU A 89 -7.81 -0.61 -15.59
CA LEU A 89 -7.68 -1.52 -14.46
C LEU A 89 -8.94 -2.37 -14.29
N ASP A 90 -10.14 -1.80 -14.48
CA ASP A 90 -11.40 -2.54 -14.50
C ASP A 90 -11.43 -3.60 -15.61
N GLU A 91 -11.01 -3.23 -16.83
CA GLU A 91 -10.85 -4.18 -17.94
C GLU A 91 -9.84 -5.29 -17.63
N THR A 92 -8.71 -4.94 -17.02
CA THR A 92 -7.65 -5.90 -16.65
C THR A 92 -8.11 -6.87 -15.57
N LEU A 93 -8.95 -6.41 -14.65
CA LEU A 93 -9.48 -7.19 -13.52
C LEU A 93 -10.80 -7.89 -13.86
N ALA A 94 -11.31 -7.73 -15.08
CA ALA A 94 -12.55 -8.36 -15.52
C ALA A 94 -12.49 -9.88 -15.30
N GLY A 95 -13.55 -10.43 -14.72
CA GLY A 95 -13.63 -11.87 -14.37
C GLY A 95 -12.93 -12.26 -13.07
N THR A 96 -12.24 -11.33 -12.40
CA THR A 96 -11.72 -11.54 -11.03
C THR A 96 -12.71 -11.03 -9.98
N ARG A 97 -12.50 -11.38 -8.71
CA ARG A 97 -13.24 -10.82 -7.56
C ARG A 97 -12.56 -9.58 -6.95
N CYS A 98 -11.59 -9.00 -7.65
CA CYS A 98 -10.85 -7.84 -7.16
C CYS A 98 -11.69 -6.57 -7.26
N LYS A 99 -11.47 -5.65 -6.32
CA LYS A 99 -11.98 -4.28 -6.38
C LYS A 99 -10.83 -3.31 -6.29
N ALA A 100 -10.82 -2.31 -7.17
CA ALA A 100 -9.89 -1.20 -7.08
C ALA A 100 -10.52 -0.01 -6.38
N LEU A 101 -9.79 0.56 -5.43
CA LEU A 101 -10.18 1.70 -4.63
C LEU A 101 -9.13 2.80 -4.79
N LEU A 102 -9.57 4.04 -4.96
CA LEU A 102 -8.70 5.20 -4.89
C LEU A 102 -9.13 6.05 -3.71
N THR A 103 -8.20 6.33 -2.81
CA THR A 103 -8.40 7.25 -1.69
C THR A 103 -7.81 8.62 -2.00
N ASP A 104 -8.26 9.67 -1.30
CA ASP A 104 -7.49 10.91 -1.24
C ASP A 104 -6.28 10.76 -0.31
N ALA A 105 -5.42 11.79 -0.25
CA ALA A 105 -4.28 11.82 0.68
C ALA A 105 -4.69 11.69 2.16
N GLY A 106 -5.95 12.00 2.49
CA GLY A 106 -6.51 11.86 3.83
C GLY A 106 -7.00 10.44 4.14
N GLY A 107 -7.02 9.51 3.17
CA GLY A 107 -7.46 8.12 3.34
C GLY A 107 -8.96 7.89 3.14
N ILE A 108 -9.71 8.86 2.60
CA ILE A 108 -11.13 8.71 2.26
C ILE A 108 -11.27 8.20 0.83
N VAL A 109 -12.05 7.14 0.61
CA VAL A 109 -12.31 6.60 -0.73
C VAL A 109 -13.02 7.65 -1.59
N VAL A 110 -12.40 8.04 -2.71
CA VAL A 110 -12.92 9.01 -3.67
C VAL A 110 -13.40 8.37 -4.97
N ARG A 111 -12.93 7.16 -5.28
CA ARG A 111 -13.39 6.36 -6.42
C ARG A 111 -13.26 4.87 -6.11
N THR A 112 -14.16 4.08 -6.69
CA THR A 112 -14.10 2.61 -6.70
C THR A 112 -14.42 2.11 -8.10
N THR A 113 -13.82 0.99 -8.52
CA THR A 113 -14.32 0.21 -9.66
C THR A 113 -15.52 -0.62 -9.23
N PRO A 114 -16.41 -1.00 -10.15
CA PRO A 114 -17.39 -2.05 -9.87
C PRO A 114 -16.67 -3.34 -9.50
N THR A 115 -17.30 -4.18 -8.67
CA THR A 115 -16.79 -5.54 -8.43
C THR A 115 -17.59 -6.51 -9.29
N GLN A 116 -16.88 -7.32 -10.06
CA GLN A 116 -17.49 -8.30 -10.95
C GLN A 116 -17.83 -9.58 -10.14
N GLY A 117 -19.07 -10.07 -10.25
CA GLY A 117 -19.53 -11.28 -9.56
C GLY A 117 -19.97 -11.06 -8.10
N ARG A 118 -20.03 -12.14 -7.30
CA ARG A 118 -20.39 -12.09 -5.87
C ARG A 118 -19.20 -11.67 -5.04
N ALA A 119 -18.91 -10.36 -5.05
CA ALA A 119 -18.02 -9.74 -4.07
C ALA A 119 -18.48 -10.08 -2.65
N GLY A 120 -17.53 -10.30 -1.75
CA GLY A 120 -17.86 -10.48 -0.35
C GLY A 120 -18.41 -9.21 0.29
N HIS A 121 -19.34 -9.35 1.23
CA HIS A 121 -20.06 -8.22 1.84
C HIS A 121 -19.13 -7.18 2.49
N LEU A 122 -17.99 -7.62 3.04
CA LEU A 122 -17.03 -6.74 3.67
C LEU A 122 -16.37 -5.83 2.64
N LEU A 123 -15.91 -6.40 1.52
CA LEU A 123 -15.30 -5.66 0.40
C LEU A 123 -16.28 -4.63 -0.19
N GLU A 124 -17.55 -4.99 -0.34
CA GLU A 124 -18.59 -4.07 -0.80
C GLU A 124 -18.83 -2.92 0.17
N THR A 125 -18.81 -3.22 1.47
CA THR A 125 -19.12 -2.23 2.51
C THR A 125 -17.97 -1.25 2.75
N SER A 126 -16.73 -1.74 2.77
CA SER A 126 -15.52 -0.92 2.95
C SER A 126 -15.13 -0.15 1.69
N GLY A 127 -15.45 -0.68 0.51
CA GLY A 127 -15.09 -0.09 -0.78
C GLY A 127 -16.02 1.01 -1.28
N ARG A 128 -16.88 1.58 -0.43
CA ARG A 128 -17.81 2.65 -0.83
C ARG A 128 -17.12 4.01 -0.83
N VAL A 129 -17.47 4.85 -1.80
CA VAL A 129 -17.06 6.25 -1.81
C VAL A 129 -17.48 6.94 -0.51
N GLY A 130 -16.55 7.65 0.10
CA GLY A 130 -16.73 8.35 1.38
C GLY A 130 -16.31 7.55 2.61
N VAL A 131 -16.02 6.25 2.50
CA VAL A 131 -15.50 5.47 3.63
C VAL A 131 -14.06 5.90 3.93
N TYR A 132 -13.74 6.10 5.21
CA TYR A 132 -12.42 6.46 5.68
C TYR A 132 -11.62 5.22 6.07
N LEU A 133 -10.55 4.91 5.32
CA LEU A 133 -9.72 3.70 5.47
C LEU A 133 -8.42 3.93 6.26
N GLY A 134 -8.26 5.11 6.87
CA GLY A 134 -7.07 5.43 7.66
C GLY A 134 -6.97 4.62 8.96
N GLU A 135 -5.73 4.50 9.45
CA GLU A 135 -5.41 3.70 10.65
C GLU A 135 -6.19 4.09 11.91
N PRO A 136 -6.51 5.38 12.19
CA PRO A 136 -7.33 5.74 13.34
C PRO A 136 -8.75 5.15 13.32
N ASN A 137 -9.26 4.71 12.17
CA ASN A 137 -10.61 4.16 12.03
C ASN A 137 -10.62 2.66 11.69
N PHE A 138 -9.77 2.23 10.75
CA PHE A 138 -9.72 0.85 10.26
C PHE A 138 -8.56 0.02 10.80
N GLY A 139 -7.70 0.62 11.64
CA GLY A 139 -6.44 0.01 12.03
C GLY A 139 -5.56 -0.31 10.81
N SER A 140 -4.78 -1.38 10.89
CA SER A 140 -3.91 -1.81 9.80
C SER A 140 -4.68 -2.24 8.55
N THR A 141 -4.57 -1.40 7.53
CA THR A 141 -5.02 -1.63 6.16
C THR A 141 -3.87 -1.30 5.21
N ALA A 142 -3.84 -1.92 4.02
CA ALA A 142 -2.86 -1.56 3.01
C ALA A 142 -2.91 -0.06 2.66
N PRO A 143 -4.08 0.57 2.42
CA PRO A 143 -4.14 2.01 2.15
C PRO A 143 -3.65 2.87 3.34
N GLY A 144 -4.00 2.50 4.57
CA GLY A 144 -3.56 3.21 5.76
C GLY A 144 -2.05 3.14 5.99
N ILE A 145 -1.46 1.95 5.81
CA ILE A 145 -0.02 1.75 5.92
C ILE A 145 0.71 2.50 4.83
N THR A 146 0.26 2.40 3.57
CA THR A 146 0.86 3.12 2.45
C THR A 146 0.77 4.63 2.59
N ALA A 147 -0.32 5.16 3.13
CA ALA A 147 -0.44 6.59 3.43
C ALA A 147 0.58 7.03 4.50
N ALA A 148 0.82 6.20 5.51
CA ALA A 148 1.75 6.50 6.61
C ALA A 148 3.23 6.30 6.23
N SER A 149 3.55 5.29 5.43
CA SER A 149 4.93 4.97 5.03
C SER A 149 5.38 5.71 3.77
N GLY A 150 4.45 6.13 2.92
CA GLY A 150 4.76 6.61 1.58
C GLY A 150 5.26 5.49 0.65
N GLU A 151 5.09 4.23 1.02
CA GLU A 151 5.59 3.07 0.28
C GLU A 151 4.46 2.07 -0.04
N ALA A 152 4.58 1.38 -1.17
CA ALA A 152 3.61 0.35 -1.52
C ALA A 152 3.67 -0.81 -0.52
N CYS A 153 2.51 -1.36 -0.17
CA CYS A 153 2.38 -2.33 0.91
C CYS A 153 1.40 -3.44 0.54
N VAL A 154 1.63 -4.63 1.09
CA VAL A 154 0.70 -5.76 1.09
C VAL A 154 0.27 -6.00 2.52
N VAL A 155 -1.03 -6.18 2.75
CA VAL A 155 -1.61 -6.56 4.03
C VAL A 155 -2.56 -7.71 3.78
N SER A 156 -2.30 -8.84 4.44
CA SER A 156 -2.95 -10.10 4.13
C SER A 156 -3.46 -10.80 5.40
N GLY A 157 -4.76 -11.09 5.41
CA GLY A 157 -5.42 -11.84 6.46
C GLY A 157 -5.12 -11.34 7.87
N GLY A 158 -4.42 -12.14 8.67
CA GLY A 158 -4.06 -11.81 10.06
C GLY A 158 -3.20 -10.56 10.24
N GLU A 159 -2.64 -9.99 9.17
CA GLU A 159 -1.91 -8.73 9.20
C GLU A 159 -2.84 -7.54 9.41
N HIS A 160 -4.11 -7.65 8.99
CA HIS A 160 -5.12 -6.66 9.33
C HIS A 160 -5.33 -6.57 10.83
N PHE A 161 -5.51 -5.36 11.34
CA PHE A 161 -5.62 -5.14 12.77
C PHE A 161 -6.88 -5.79 13.35
N PHE A 162 -8.04 -5.50 12.75
CA PHE A 162 -9.32 -6.04 13.19
C PHE A 162 -9.53 -7.48 12.74
N ASP A 163 -10.09 -8.31 13.63
CA ASP A 163 -10.38 -9.71 13.33
C ASP A 163 -11.40 -9.88 12.19
N LEU A 164 -12.36 -8.95 12.06
CA LEU A 164 -13.32 -8.93 10.96
C LEU A 164 -12.63 -8.82 9.59
N LEU A 165 -11.49 -8.12 9.52
CA LEU A 165 -10.78 -7.87 8.27
C LEU A 165 -9.81 -9.01 7.90
N LYS A 166 -9.72 -10.08 8.69
CA LYS A 166 -8.83 -11.23 8.41
C LYS A 166 -9.21 -12.03 7.16
N ALA A 167 -10.39 -11.81 6.61
CA ALA A 167 -10.80 -12.36 5.33
C ALA A 167 -10.25 -11.56 4.14
N MET A 168 -9.63 -10.40 4.36
CA MET A 168 -9.18 -9.51 3.29
C MET A 168 -7.72 -9.75 2.91
N HIS A 169 -7.43 -9.53 1.63
CA HIS A 169 -6.08 -9.38 1.12
C HIS A 169 -6.02 -8.10 0.29
N CYS A 170 -5.14 -7.18 0.70
CA CYS A 170 -5.07 -5.84 0.15
C CYS A 170 -3.65 -5.53 -0.32
N VAL A 171 -3.53 -4.82 -1.43
CA VAL A 171 -2.26 -4.31 -1.94
C VAL A 171 -2.45 -2.87 -2.37
N ALA A 172 -1.59 -1.99 -1.87
CA ALA A 172 -1.72 -0.56 -2.10
C ALA A 172 -0.41 0.07 -2.58
N ALA A 173 -0.50 1.12 -3.39
CA ALA A 173 0.62 1.97 -3.78
C ALA A 173 0.24 3.46 -3.69
N PRO A 174 1.19 4.32 -3.29
CA PRO A 174 0.97 5.74 -3.22
C PRO A 174 0.88 6.34 -4.63
N VAL A 175 0.05 7.36 -4.78
CA VAL A 175 0.02 8.25 -5.94
C VAL A 175 0.46 9.63 -5.46
N ARG A 176 1.56 10.13 -6.01
CA ARG A 176 2.14 11.43 -5.69
C ARG A 176 1.74 12.53 -6.68
N ASP A 177 1.67 13.76 -6.19
CA ASP A 177 1.54 14.95 -7.02
C ASP A 177 2.89 15.34 -7.66
N ARG A 178 2.91 16.38 -8.50
CA ARG A 178 4.13 16.85 -9.17
C ARG A 178 5.20 17.36 -8.21
N GLU A 179 4.85 17.70 -6.96
CA GLU A 179 5.80 18.08 -5.92
C GLU A 179 6.31 16.88 -5.11
N GLY A 180 5.91 15.65 -5.46
CA GLY A 180 6.30 14.42 -4.79
C GLY A 180 5.54 14.15 -3.49
N ARG A 181 4.50 14.94 -3.17
CA ARG A 181 3.67 14.72 -1.97
C ARG A 181 2.58 13.70 -2.26
N LEU A 182 2.12 12.98 -1.24
CA LEU A 182 1.01 12.05 -1.38
C LEU A 182 -0.26 12.79 -1.81
N ALA A 183 -0.81 12.40 -2.96
CA ALA A 183 -2.08 12.89 -3.48
C ALA A 183 -3.22 11.91 -3.22
N ALA A 184 -2.90 10.61 -3.25
CA ALA A 184 -3.86 9.52 -3.11
C ALA A 184 -3.17 8.19 -2.79
N VAL A 185 -3.95 7.18 -2.42
CA VAL A 185 -3.51 5.78 -2.41
C VAL A 185 -4.43 4.95 -3.29
N LEU A 186 -3.83 4.21 -4.23
CA LEU A 186 -4.50 3.20 -5.05
C LEU A 186 -4.39 1.85 -4.33
N ASP A 187 -5.51 1.18 -4.11
CA ASP A 187 -5.60 -0.12 -3.45
C ASP A 187 -6.35 -1.12 -4.32
N LEU A 188 -5.86 -2.36 -4.35
CA LEU A 188 -6.60 -3.53 -4.80
C LEU A 188 -6.91 -4.40 -3.61
N SER A 189 -8.18 -4.79 -3.50
CA SER A 189 -8.68 -5.62 -2.42
C SER A 189 -9.46 -6.82 -2.96
N VAL A 190 -9.26 -7.97 -2.32
CA VAL A 190 -10.04 -9.21 -2.50
C VAL A 190 -10.46 -9.75 -1.14
N GLN A 191 -11.54 -10.53 -1.11
CA GLN A 191 -12.03 -11.22 0.07
C GLN A 191 -11.92 -12.74 -0.11
N ASP A 192 -11.57 -13.44 0.97
CA ASP A 192 -11.49 -14.89 1.17
C ASP A 192 -10.39 -15.62 0.38
N GLU A 193 -9.96 -15.08 -0.75
CA GLU A 193 -8.96 -15.68 -1.63
C GLU A 193 -7.82 -14.69 -1.92
N ALA A 194 -6.57 -15.16 -1.91
CA ALA A 194 -5.42 -14.35 -2.29
C ALA A 194 -5.38 -14.10 -3.81
N PHE A 195 -4.64 -13.07 -4.22
CA PHE A 195 -4.46 -12.75 -5.65
C PHE A 195 -3.81 -13.91 -6.42
N ALA A 196 -4.39 -14.26 -7.58
CA ALA A 196 -3.86 -15.27 -8.49
C ALA A 196 -2.81 -14.71 -9.48
N PHE A 197 -2.40 -13.45 -9.29
CA PHE A 197 -1.46 -12.72 -10.14
C PHE A 197 -0.62 -11.75 -9.29
N ASP A 198 0.40 -11.14 -9.87
CA ASP A 198 1.23 -10.14 -9.18
C ASP A 198 0.50 -8.79 -9.05
N ALA A 199 -0.37 -8.72 -8.04
CA ALA A 199 -1.16 -7.52 -7.76
C ALA A 199 -0.32 -6.32 -7.32
N LEU A 200 0.84 -6.53 -6.69
CA LEU A 200 1.72 -5.44 -6.27
C LEU A 200 2.35 -4.74 -7.46
N SER A 201 2.84 -5.49 -8.44
CA SER A 201 3.38 -4.90 -9.67
C SER A 201 2.30 -4.17 -10.46
N LEU A 202 1.08 -4.75 -10.55
CA LEU A 202 -0.05 -4.08 -11.22
C LEU A 202 -0.39 -2.74 -10.54
N VAL A 203 -0.58 -2.74 -9.21
CA VAL A 203 -0.93 -1.53 -8.46
C VAL A 203 0.16 -0.46 -8.54
N ARG A 204 1.44 -0.85 -8.45
CA ARG A 204 2.56 0.08 -8.60
C ARG A 204 2.57 0.73 -9.99
N LEU A 205 2.46 -0.08 -11.05
CA LEU A 205 2.46 0.43 -12.43
C LEU A 205 1.26 1.34 -12.71
N THR A 206 0.07 0.96 -12.25
CA THR A 206 -1.12 1.79 -12.39
C THR A 206 -1.00 3.09 -11.59
N ALA A 207 -0.49 3.04 -10.35
CA ALA A 207 -0.26 4.24 -9.55
C ALA A 207 0.72 5.20 -10.25
N THR A 208 1.84 4.70 -10.80
CA THR A 208 2.78 5.53 -11.57
C THR A 208 2.14 6.09 -12.85
N ALA A 209 1.26 5.35 -13.52
CA ALA A 209 0.52 5.86 -14.66
C ALA A 209 -0.39 7.04 -14.26
N ILE A 210 -1.07 6.93 -13.11
CA ILE A 210 -1.88 8.02 -12.53
C ILE A 210 -0.98 9.21 -12.16
N GLU A 211 0.17 8.98 -11.51
CA GLU A 211 1.15 10.02 -11.18
C GLU A 211 1.60 10.78 -12.43
N ASN A 212 1.94 10.08 -13.51
CA ASN A 212 2.38 10.71 -14.76
C ASN A 212 1.29 11.58 -15.40
N ARG A 213 0.04 11.11 -15.39
CA ARG A 213 -1.10 11.92 -15.88
C ARG A 213 -1.39 13.10 -14.98
N LEU A 214 -1.31 12.92 -13.66
CA LEU A 214 -1.49 13.97 -12.67
C LEU A 214 -0.40 15.04 -12.82
N PHE A 215 0.86 14.62 -12.98
CA PHE A 215 2.00 15.49 -13.24
C PHE A 215 1.77 16.35 -14.48
N ALA A 216 1.34 15.75 -15.60
CA ALA A 216 1.06 16.47 -16.84
C ALA A 216 -0.09 17.47 -16.68
N LEU A 217 -1.19 17.09 -16.02
CA LEU A 217 -2.34 17.98 -15.78
C LEU A 217 -1.98 19.16 -14.86
N GLN A 218 -1.17 18.92 -13.81
CA GLN A 218 -0.70 19.97 -12.91
C GLN A 218 0.39 20.86 -13.55
N SER A 219 0.91 20.47 -14.70
CA SER A 219 1.94 21.21 -15.47
C SER A 219 1.39 21.76 -16.79
N ALA A 220 0.07 21.92 -16.94
CA ALA A 220 -0.59 22.25 -18.21
C ALA A 220 -0.17 23.58 -18.88
N GLY A 221 0.51 24.47 -18.14
CA GLY A 221 1.08 25.73 -18.66
C GLY A 221 2.59 25.70 -18.92
N GLN A 222 3.22 24.53 -18.78
CA GLN A 222 4.67 24.36 -18.79
C GLN A 222 5.10 23.48 -19.95
N TRP A 223 6.36 23.56 -20.32
CA TRP A 223 6.96 22.63 -21.25
C TRP A 223 7.12 21.27 -20.57
N LEU A 224 6.69 20.20 -21.23
CA LEU A 224 6.82 18.85 -20.70
C LEU A 224 7.85 18.08 -21.52
N LEU A 225 9.00 17.83 -20.90
CA LEU A 225 10.02 16.95 -21.46
C LEU A 225 9.84 15.55 -20.87
N ARG A 226 9.74 14.57 -21.77
CA ARG A 226 9.61 13.15 -21.47
C ARG A 226 10.94 12.49 -21.80
N MET A 227 11.45 11.62 -20.96
CA MET A 227 12.78 11.03 -21.14
C MET A 227 12.89 9.58 -20.71
N GLN A 228 13.69 8.79 -21.43
CA GLN A 228 14.06 7.43 -21.03
C GLN A 228 15.29 6.93 -21.79
N LEU A 229 15.99 5.92 -21.28
CA LEU A 229 17.16 5.28 -21.91
C LEU A 229 16.82 4.55 -23.22
N ALA A 230 15.59 4.04 -23.34
CA ALA A 230 15.10 3.36 -24.53
C ALA A 230 13.86 4.08 -25.09
N PRO A 231 13.77 4.28 -26.42
CA PRO A 231 12.67 5.05 -27.02
C PRO A 231 11.33 4.34 -26.85
N ALA A 232 11.31 3.01 -26.82
CA ALA A 232 10.11 2.20 -26.61
C ALA A 232 9.46 2.39 -25.22
N LEU A 233 10.19 2.95 -24.25
CA LEU A 233 9.69 3.22 -22.92
C LEU A 233 9.11 4.64 -22.77
N LEU A 234 9.31 5.52 -23.76
CA LEU A 234 8.62 6.82 -23.78
C LEU A 234 7.12 6.59 -23.91
N GLY A 235 6.35 7.23 -23.05
CA GLY A 235 4.89 7.03 -23.01
C GLY A 235 4.45 5.79 -22.27
N THR A 236 5.35 5.15 -21.51
CA THR A 236 4.98 4.14 -20.53
C THR A 236 4.98 4.77 -19.13
N PRO A 237 4.41 4.11 -18.11
CA PRO A 237 4.54 4.56 -16.72
C PRO A 237 6.00 4.74 -16.28
N LEU A 238 6.94 4.03 -16.93
CA LEU A 238 8.36 4.04 -16.59
C LEU A 238 9.13 5.24 -17.16
N GLU A 239 8.49 6.25 -17.72
CA GLU A 239 9.21 7.41 -18.26
C GLU A 239 9.54 8.48 -17.21
N GLY A 240 10.64 9.20 -17.44
CA GLY A 240 10.95 10.43 -16.72
C GLY A 240 10.16 11.60 -17.29
N LEU A 241 9.57 12.42 -16.42
CA LEU A 241 8.88 13.65 -16.76
C LEU A 241 9.56 14.84 -16.09
N VAL A 242 9.78 15.90 -16.88
CA VAL A 242 10.35 17.17 -16.44
C VAL A 242 9.41 18.29 -16.87
N ALA A 243 8.88 19.04 -15.91
CA ALA A 243 8.14 20.27 -16.17
C ALA A 243 9.11 21.44 -16.20
N ILE A 244 9.06 22.26 -17.25
CA ILE A 244 9.99 23.35 -17.50
C ILE A 244 9.22 24.64 -17.71
N ASP A 245 9.58 25.68 -16.96
CA ASP A 245 9.14 27.05 -17.19
C ASP A 245 10.03 27.74 -18.23
N ASP A 246 9.43 28.57 -19.07
CA ASP A 246 10.13 29.47 -19.99
C ASP A 246 9.88 30.91 -19.54
N ASP A 247 10.73 31.40 -18.64
CA ASP A 247 10.68 32.78 -18.13
C ASP A 247 11.24 33.81 -19.15
N GLY A 248 11.46 33.40 -20.42
CA GLY A 248 11.96 34.24 -21.50
C GLY A 248 13.48 34.46 -21.52
N ARG A 249 14.19 34.12 -20.45
CA ARG A 249 15.66 34.19 -20.36
C ARG A 249 16.33 32.82 -20.54
N GLU A 250 15.92 31.85 -19.73
CA GLU A 250 16.45 30.48 -19.70
C GLU A 250 15.31 29.51 -19.37
N GLY A 251 15.45 28.23 -19.75
CA GLY A 251 14.52 27.20 -19.31
C GLY A 251 14.79 26.82 -17.85
N ARG A 252 13.77 26.81 -17.01
CA ARG A 252 13.90 26.42 -15.59
C ARG A 252 13.13 25.15 -15.30
N VAL A 253 13.80 24.15 -14.74
CA VAL A 253 13.16 22.92 -14.28
C VAL A 253 12.33 23.22 -13.04
N ARG A 254 11.02 23.05 -13.14
CA ARG A 254 10.08 23.33 -12.06
C ARG A 254 9.72 22.10 -11.23
N ALA A 255 9.60 20.96 -11.89
CA ALA A 255 9.23 19.70 -11.27
C ALA A 255 9.82 18.50 -12.03
N LEU A 256 9.99 17.40 -11.31
CA LEU A 256 10.52 16.13 -11.80
C LEU A 256 9.65 15.02 -11.22
N ASN A 257 9.22 14.04 -12.03
CA ASN A 257 8.65 12.81 -11.47
C ASN A 257 9.78 11.91 -10.90
N ALA A 258 9.39 10.86 -10.17
CA ALA A 258 10.35 9.96 -9.53
C ALA A 258 11.36 9.34 -10.53
N CYS A 259 10.90 8.93 -11.71
CA CYS A 259 11.78 8.36 -12.73
C CYS A 259 12.81 9.40 -13.25
N ALA A 260 12.40 10.65 -13.48
CA ALA A 260 13.33 11.71 -13.87
C ALA A 260 14.35 12.01 -12.78
N VAL A 261 13.95 12.02 -11.50
CA VAL A 261 14.89 12.17 -10.37
C VAL A 261 15.95 11.06 -10.39
N GLN A 262 15.57 9.81 -10.69
CA GLN A 262 16.52 8.71 -10.74
C GLN A 262 17.47 8.76 -11.94
N LEU A 263 16.97 9.17 -13.12
CA LEU A 263 17.77 9.32 -14.33
C LEU A 263 18.74 10.50 -14.24
N LEU A 264 18.29 11.62 -13.67
CA LEU A 264 19.02 12.89 -13.64
C LEU A 264 19.88 13.06 -12.38
N ARG A 265 19.48 12.45 -11.26
CA ARG A 265 20.11 12.61 -9.93
C ARG A 265 20.38 14.08 -9.60
N PRO A 266 19.34 14.93 -9.58
CA PRO A 266 19.51 16.35 -9.30
C PRO A 266 20.12 16.56 -7.90
N PRO A 267 20.80 17.70 -7.66
CA PRO A 267 21.28 18.04 -6.32
C PRO A 267 20.12 18.10 -5.31
N PRO A 268 20.36 17.78 -4.02
CA PRO A 268 19.33 17.65 -2.98
C PRO A 268 18.58 18.96 -2.67
N SER A 269 19.11 20.11 -3.09
CA SER A 269 18.43 21.40 -3.04
C SER A 269 18.17 21.88 -4.47
N PRO A 270 17.12 21.40 -5.14
CA PRO A 270 16.73 21.88 -6.46
C PRO A 270 16.04 23.24 -6.30
N GLY A 271 16.78 24.28 -5.89
CA GLY A 271 16.42 25.63 -6.32
C GLY A 271 16.27 25.61 -7.85
N ALA A 272 15.45 26.47 -8.44
CA ALA A 272 15.09 26.40 -9.86
C ALA A 272 16.31 26.16 -10.78
N LEU A 273 16.55 24.90 -11.16
CA LEU A 273 17.72 24.46 -11.91
C LEU A 273 17.51 24.87 -13.37
N SER A 274 18.55 25.39 -14.02
CA SER A 274 18.46 25.63 -15.45
C SER A 274 18.42 24.30 -16.20
N THR A 275 17.69 24.28 -17.31
CA THR A 275 17.66 23.14 -18.24
C THR A 275 19.04 22.81 -18.78
N GLU A 276 19.87 23.83 -18.98
CA GLU A 276 21.24 23.72 -19.45
C GLU A 276 22.09 22.97 -18.43
N ALA A 277 21.99 23.31 -17.13
CA ALA A 277 22.76 22.66 -16.08
C ALA A 277 22.34 21.21 -15.84
N LEU A 278 21.04 20.90 -15.92
CA LEU A 278 20.55 19.56 -15.58
C LEU A 278 20.50 18.61 -16.79
N LEU A 279 20.20 19.13 -17.98
CA LEU A 279 19.91 18.34 -19.18
C LEU A 279 20.89 18.60 -20.31
N ASN A 280 21.79 19.57 -20.19
CA ASN A 280 22.60 20.07 -21.31
C ASN A 280 21.73 20.51 -22.50
N LEU A 281 20.58 21.13 -22.19
CA LEU A 281 19.59 21.53 -23.18
C LEU A 281 19.37 23.04 -23.12
N SER A 282 19.69 23.74 -24.21
CA SER A 282 19.46 25.18 -24.30
C SER A 282 17.99 25.52 -24.52
N ARG A 283 17.56 26.72 -24.12
CA ARG A 283 16.21 27.23 -24.44
C ARG A 283 15.88 27.13 -25.93
N ALA A 284 16.80 27.53 -26.82
CA ALA A 284 16.59 27.44 -28.27
C ALA A 284 16.41 26.00 -28.75
N ALA A 285 17.17 25.06 -28.18
CA ALA A 285 17.05 23.63 -28.47
C ALA A 285 15.74 23.05 -27.94
N LEU A 286 15.29 23.45 -26.73
CA LEU A 286 13.99 23.07 -26.18
C LEU A 286 12.84 23.45 -27.13
N HIS A 287 12.84 24.69 -27.63
CA HIS A 287 11.88 25.18 -28.62
C HIS A 287 11.96 24.43 -29.96
N ALA A 288 13.16 24.13 -30.44
CA ALA A 288 13.35 23.35 -31.66
C ALA A 288 12.78 21.92 -31.51
N LEU A 289 13.07 21.25 -30.40
CA LEU A 289 12.57 19.89 -30.12
C LEU A 289 11.04 19.83 -30.01
N ALA A 290 10.39 20.82 -29.40
CA ALA A 290 8.92 20.80 -29.32
C ALA A 290 8.24 21.13 -30.65
N ARG A 291 8.86 21.95 -31.50
CA ARG A 291 8.35 22.21 -32.85
C ARG A 291 8.42 20.97 -33.74
N ASP A 292 9.49 20.19 -33.60
CA ASP A 292 9.64 18.94 -34.34
C ASP A 292 8.69 17.84 -33.81
N GLY A 293 8.58 17.72 -32.48
CA GLY A 293 7.64 16.79 -31.84
C GLY A 293 8.06 15.32 -31.91
N GLN A 294 9.21 14.98 -32.49
CA GLN A 294 9.77 13.62 -32.47
C GLN A 294 10.69 13.38 -31.27
N ALA A 295 10.96 12.09 -31.01
CA ALA A 295 11.93 11.70 -30.01
C ALA A 295 13.36 11.87 -30.54
N HIS A 296 14.23 12.49 -29.74
CA HIS A 296 15.63 12.74 -30.06
C HIS A 296 16.54 12.16 -29.00
N THR A 297 17.81 11.91 -29.34
CA THR A 297 18.81 11.58 -28.32
C THR A 297 19.41 12.84 -27.72
N LEU A 298 19.60 12.83 -26.40
CA LEU A 298 20.22 13.89 -25.62
C LEU A 298 21.30 13.28 -24.73
N ARG A 299 22.48 13.90 -24.71
CA ARG A 299 23.58 13.52 -23.82
C ARG A 299 23.49 14.36 -22.55
N LEU A 300 23.15 13.73 -21.43
CA LEU A 300 23.07 14.37 -20.12
C LEU A 300 24.47 14.81 -19.64
N PRO A 301 24.56 15.78 -18.71
CA PRO A 301 25.84 16.21 -18.13
C PRO A 301 26.66 15.07 -17.50
N CYS A 302 25.99 14.05 -16.96
CA CYS A 302 26.63 12.85 -16.41
C CYS A 302 27.20 11.89 -17.48
N GLY A 303 27.05 12.20 -18.77
CA GLY A 303 27.51 11.38 -19.87
C GLY A 303 26.56 10.25 -20.28
N VAL A 304 25.39 10.12 -19.66
CA VAL A 304 24.38 9.15 -20.06
C VAL A 304 23.62 9.69 -21.28
N GLN A 305 23.35 8.83 -22.27
CA GLN A 305 22.49 9.16 -23.41
C GLN A 305 21.06 8.72 -23.12
N VAL A 306 20.10 9.61 -23.34
CA VAL A 306 18.68 9.37 -23.17
C VAL A 306 17.93 9.76 -24.42
N TRP A 307 16.78 9.15 -24.65
CA TRP A 307 15.78 9.62 -25.59
C TRP A 307 14.87 10.64 -24.91
N VAL A 308 14.62 11.76 -25.57
CA VAL A 308 13.76 12.84 -25.08
C VAL A 308 12.69 13.20 -26.10
N LYS A 309 11.50 13.53 -25.63
CA LYS A 309 10.43 14.14 -26.43
C LYS A 309 9.84 15.32 -25.68
N VAL A 310 9.79 16.48 -26.34
CA VAL A 310 9.37 17.74 -25.72
C VAL A 310 8.00 18.13 -26.25
N HIS A 311 7.12 18.57 -25.35
CA HIS A 311 5.80 19.12 -25.68
C HIS A 311 5.72 20.56 -25.19
N ALA A 312 5.27 21.46 -26.05
CA ALA A 312 5.05 22.86 -25.70
C ALA A 312 3.84 23.01 -24.77
N PRO A 313 3.76 24.10 -23.98
CA PRO A 313 2.59 24.43 -23.18
C PRO A 313 1.31 24.38 -24.01
N GLY A 314 0.24 23.79 -23.47
CA GLY A 314 -1.05 23.70 -24.15
C GLY A 314 -1.14 22.70 -25.32
N SER A 315 -0.06 22.02 -25.71
CA SER A 315 -0.06 21.08 -26.86
C SER A 315 -0.73 19.71 -26.56
N GLY A 316 -1.58 19.62 -25.54
CA GLY A 316 -2.34 18.40 -25.22
C GLY A 316 -1.51 17.22 -24.69
N ALA A 317 -0.36 17.45 -24.06
CA ALA A 317 0.54 16.39 -23.57
C ALA A 317 -0.12 15.39 -22.59
N ALA A 318 -1.22 15.75 -21.94
CA ALA A 318 -2.03 14.87 -21.09
C ALA A 318 -2.86 13.82 -21.87
N SER A 319 -3.01 13.99 -23.19
CA SER A 319 -3.87 13.17 -24.05
C SER A 319 -3.14 12.01 -24.75
N SER A 320 -1.80 11.94 -24.71
CA SER A 320 -1.10 10.75 -25.21
C SER A 320 -1.31 9.62 -24.20
N ALA A 321 -2.32 8.79 -24.45
CA ALA A 321 -2.57 7.57 -23.71
C ALA A 321 -1.24 6.79 -23.57
N PRO A 322 -0.88 6.33 -22.36
CA PRO A 322 0.28 5.47 -22.25
C PRO A 322 0.06 4.25 -23.13
N SER A 323 1.02 3.97 -24.02
CA SER A 323 1.09 2.71 -24.74
C SER A 323 1.33 1.64 -23.69
N SER A 324 0.45 0.64 -23.61
CA SER A 324 0.71 -0.49 -22.71
C SER A 324 2.04 -1.13 -23.13
N ALA A 325 2.88 -1.49 -22.15
CA ALA A 325 4.10 -2.26 -22.43
C ALA A 325 3.80 -3.58 -23.18
N ALA A 326 2.54 -4.06 -23.10
CA ALA A 326 2.07 -5.23 -23.83
C ALA A 326 2.00 -5.02 -25.37
N ASN A 327 1.72 -3.81 -25.85
CA ASN A 327 1.66 -3.54 -27.31
C ASN A 327 3.03 -3.24 -27.93
N ALA A 328 4.04 -2.86 -27.14
CA ALA A 328 5.41 -2.63 -27.65
C ALA A 328 6.12 -3.93 -28.11
N ALA A 329 5.62 -5.10 -27.70
CA ALA A 329 6.17 -6.39 -28.09
C ALA A 329 5.65 -6.93 -29.45
N SER A 330 4.59 -6.34 -30.01
CA SER A 330 3.90 -6.90 -31.19
C SER A 330 4.35 -6.30 -32.53
N SER A 331 5.11 -5.21 -32.55
CA SER A 331 5.43 -4.48 -33.80
C SER A 331 6.91 -4.18 -34.02
N ALA A 332 7.81 -4.75 -33.22
CA ALA A 332 9.25 -4.63 -33.43
C ALA A 332 9.80 -5.87 -34.17
N PRO A 333 10.68 -5.71 -35.18
CA PRO A 333 11.47 -6.83 -35.69
C PRO A 333 12.36 -7.39 -34.56
N SER A 334 12.55 -8.70 -34.57
CA SER A 334 13.20 -9.48 -33.50
C SER A 334 14.44 -8.79 -32.89
N PRO A 335 14.50 -8.60 -31.56
CA PRO A 335 15.63 -7.93 -30.93
C PRO A 335 16.91 -8.78 -30.97
N SER A 336 18.03 -8.13 -31.30
CA SER A 336 19.38 -8.66 -31.08
C SER A 336 19.61 -8.93 -29.57
N PRO A 337 20.45 -9.92 -29.18
CA PRO A 337 20.71 -10.28 -27.78
C PRO A 337 21.14 -9.11 -26.86
N ALA A 338 21.59 -7.98 -27.41
CA ALA A 338 21.87 -6.76 -26.64
C ALA A 338 20.61 -6.06 -26.08
N ALA A 339 19.45 -6.19 -26.72
CA ALA A 339 18.19 -5.58 -26.28
C ALA A 339 17.50 -6.39 -25.17
N ALA A 340 17.71 -7.71 -25.11
CA ALA A 340 17.21 -8.54 -24.01
C ALA A 340 17.88 -8.19 -22.66
N ALA A 341 19.15 -7.78 -22.68
CA ALA A 341 19.87 -7.30 -21.49
C ALA A 341 19.36 -5.93 -21.01
N ALA A 342 18.88 -5.06 -21.91
CA ALA A 342 18.32 -3.76 -21.56
C ALA A 342 16.95 -3.88 -20.88
N THR A 343 16.11 -4.85 -21.27
CA THR A 343 14.82 -5.13 -20.62
C THR A 343 15.01 -5.69 -19.21
N ALA A 344 16.02 -6.52 -18.99
CA ALA A 344 16.39 -7.02 -17.67
C ALA A 344 16.96 -5.91 -16.77
N ALA A 345 17.80 -5.02 -17.30
CA ALA A 345 18.36 -3.88 -16.57
C ALA A 345 17.32 -2.79 -16.25
N ALA A 346 16.34 -2.56 -17.14
CA ALA A 346 15.20 -1.69 -16.88
C ALA A 346 14.27 -2.25 -15.77
N GLY A 347 14.13 -3.58 -15.69
CA GLY A 347 13.46 -4.24 -14.58
C GLY A 347 14.17 -4.05 -13.22
N VAL A 348 15.51 -4.04 -13.20
CA VAL A 348 16.29 -3.76 -11.99
C VAL A 348 16.17 -2.29 -11.55
N LEU A 349 16.09 -1.34 -12.49
CA LEU A 349 15.81 0.07 -12.19
C LEU A 349 14.36 0.30 -11.73
N ALA A 350 13.38 -0.47 -12.22
CA ALA A 350 11.99 -0.42 -11.73
C ALA A 350 11.84 -0.96 -10.29
N VAL A 351 12.66 -1.94 -9.90
CA VAL A 351 12.74 -2.41 -8.50
C VAL A 351 13.45 -1.36 -7.61
N ALA A 352 14.36 -0.55 -8.14
CA ALA A 352 14.99 0.56 -7.42
C ALA A 352 14.12 1.84 -7.37
N ALA A 353 13.24 2.08 -8.36
CA ALA A 353 12.19 3.11 -8.32
C ALA A 353 11.24 2.98 -7.13
N ALA A 354 11.16 1.77 -6.59
CA ALA A 354 10.35 1.37 -5.44
C ALA A 354 11.07 1.47 -4.09
N SER A 355 12.32 1.92 -4.04
CA SER A 355 13.11 1.97 -2.81
C SER A 355 14.12 3.11 -2.89
N SER A 356 13.66 4.33 -2.63
CA SER A 356 14.57 5.44 -2.36
C SER A 356 14.89 5.47 -0.86
N PRO A 357 16.17 5.58 -0.46
CA PRO A 357 16.51 5.89 0.91
C PRO A 357 16.28 7.40 1.12
N HIS A 358 15.10 7.77 1.61
CA HIS A 358 14.92 9.10 2.18
C HIS A 358 15.17 9.03 3.68
N ASP A 359 16.08 9.92 4.10
CA ASP A 359 16.46 10.17 5.48
C ASP A 359 15.22 10.30 6.37
N ALA A 360 15.19 9.53 7.47
CA ALA A 360 14.08 9.45 8.40
C ALA A 360 13.97 10.74 9.23
N THR A 361 13.54 11.82 8.59
CA THR A 361 13.02 12.99 9.29
C THR A 361 11.51 12.84 9.29
N THR A 362 10.98 12.46 10.44
CA THR A 362 9.54 12.34 10.68
C THR A 362 8.85 13.64 10.24
N PRO A 363 7.94 13.64 9.25
CA PRO A 363 7.15 14.83 9.01
C PRO A 363 6.24 15.01 10.23
N ARG A 364 6.46 16.11 10.97
CA ARG A 364 5.41 16.65 11.84
C ARG A 364 4.26 16.99 10.91
N PHE A 365 3.17 16.24 11.02
CA PHE A 365 1.89 16.65 10.48
C PHE A 365 1.51 17.94 11.22
N ASP A 366 1.75 19.09 10.58
CA ASP A 366 1.14 20.32 11.03
C ASP A 366 -0.38 20.11 11.00
N ARG A 367 -0.95 20.17 12.20
CA ARG A 367 -2.38 20.14 12.42
C ARG A 367 -3.00 21.21 11.50
N PRO A 368 -4.03 20.89 10.69
CA PRO A 368 -4.74 21.93 9.96
C PRO A 368 -5.22 23.00 10.95
N ALA A 369 -5.19 24.25 10.52
CA ALA A 369 -5.68 25.40 11.28
C ALA A 369 -7.05 25.08 11.90
N ALA A 370 -7.26 25.60 13.11
CA ALA A 370 -8.25 25.18 14.10
C ALA A 370 -9.73 25.43 13.74
N GLU A 371 -10.10 25.49 12.46
CA GLU A 371 -11.48 25.76 12.02
C GLU A 371 -12.25 24.52 11.52
N ASP A 372 -11.62 23.35 11.43
CA ASP A 372 -12.25 22.09 10.97
C ASP A 372 -12.12 20.93 11.97
N ALA A 373 -11.91 21.23 13.26
CA ALA A 373 -11.95 20.22 14.32
C ALA A 373 -13.39 19.71 14.53
N VAL A 374 -13.56 18.39 14.59
CA VAL A 374 -14.84 17.72 14.90
C VAL A 374 -15.32 18.17 16.29
N PRO A 375 -16.49 18.81 16.44
CA PRO A 375 -17.12 18.93 17.74
C PRO A 375 -17.78 17.57 18.08
N MET A 376 -17.29 16.94 19.14
CA MET A 376 -17.98 15.84 19.80
C MET A 376 -19.33 16.34 20.35
N PRO A 377 -20.44 15.58 20.24
CA PRO A 377 -21.67 15.94 20.94
C PRO A 377 -21.46 15.87 22.46
N PRO A 378 -22.07 16.78 23.26
CA PRO A 378 -21.89 16.79 24.70
C PRO A 378 -22.51 15.53 25.32
N GLY A 379 -21.71 14.76 26.04
CA GLY A 379 -22.18 13.66 26.87
C GLY A 379 -23.07 14.21 27.99
N ALA A 380 -24.28 13.66 28.12
CA ALA A 380 -25.17 13.94 29.24
C ALA A 380 -24.49 13.56 30.57
N PRO A 381 -24.79 14.28 31.69
CA PRO A 381 -24.18 13.99 32.98
C PRO A 381 -24.56 12.59 33.47
N ILE A 382 -23.56 11.89 34.00
CA ILE A 382 -23.66 10.55 34.58
C ILE A 382 -24.58 10.59 35.82
N PRO A 383 -25.70 9.85 35.87
CA PRO A 383 -26.39 9.62 37.13
C PRO A 383 -25.59 8.61 37.97
N ALA A 384 -25.45 8.90 39.27
CA ALA A 384 -24.84 7.97 40.23
C ALA A 384 -25.56 6.61 40.22
N PRO A 385 -24.84 5.49 40.40
CA PRO A 385 -25.47 4.16 40.34
C PRO A 385 -26.40 3.95 41.54
N PRO A 386 -27.61 3.37 41.35
CA PRO A 386 -28.33 2.76 42.44
C PRO A 386 -27.67 1.42 42.80
N ASP A 387 -27.49 1.18 44.09
CA ASP A 387 -27.15 -0.13 44.63
C ASP A 387 -28.21 -1.17 44.22
N ALA A 388 -27.78 -2.24 43.56
CA ALA A 388 -28.50 -3.51 43.57
C ALA A 388 -27.58 -4.66 43.16
N ALA A 389 -27.53 -5.65 44.04
CA ALA A 389 -26.75 -6.85 43.98
C ALA A 389 -27.16 -7.82 42.84
N ALA A 390 -26.17 -8.67 42.52
CA ALA A 390 -26.30 -10.07 42.10
C ALA A 390 -26.91 -10.39 40.71
N ALA A 391 -26.02 -10.62 39.74
CA ALA A 391 -26.09 -11.78 38.85
C ALA A 391 -24.67 -12.11 38.32
N ALA A 392 -24.09 -13.19 38.84
CA ALA A 392 -22.75 -13.65 38.50
C ALA A 392 -22.73 -14.40 37.16
N ALA A 393 -21.79 -14.01 36.28
CA ALA A 393 -21.33 -14.84 35.17
C ALA A 393 -19.80 -14.98 35.29
N ALA A 394 -19.31 -16.20 35.52
CA ALA A 394 -17.87 -16.51 35.49
C ALA A 394 -17.30 -16.40 34.06
N PRO A 395 -15.99 -16.13 33.89
CA PRO A 395 -15.44 -15.71 32.59
C PRO A 395 -15.22 -16.90 31.64
N ALA A 396 -15.61 -16.73 30.37
CA ALA A 396 -15.45 -17.71 29.28
C ALA A 396 -14.00 -18.19 29.04
N SER A 397 -12.99 -17.51 29.60
CA SER A 397 -11.59 -17.98 29.57
C SER A 397 -11.35 -19.17 30.50
N ALA A 398 -12.15 -19.33 31.56
CA ALA A 398 -12.10 -20.51 32.43
C ALA A 398 -12.74 -21.73 31.76
N SER A 399 -13.82 -21.55 30.97
CA SER A 399 -14.51 -22.64 30.29
C SER A 399 -13.72 -23.20 29.10
N LEU A 400 -13.06 -22.34 28.30
CA LEU A 400 -12.18 -22.80 27.22
C LEU A 400 -10.94 -23.52 27.74
N ARG A 401 -10.40 -23.10 28.89
CA ARG A 401 -9.28 -23.79 29.54
C ARG A 401 -9.71 -25.15 30.09
N ALA A 402 -10.90 -25.25 30.68
CA ALA A 402 -11.45 -26.52 31.15
C ALA A 402 -11.65 -27.51 29.98
N ALA A 403 -12.23 -27.06 28.86
CA ALA A 403 -12.39 -27.88 27.66
C ALA A 403 -11.04 -28.33 27.06
N SER A 404 -10.01 -27.47 27.09
CA SER A 404 -8.67 -27.84 26.62
C SER A 404 -7.99 -28.87 27.53
N ASP A 405 -8.12 -28.74 28.85
CA ASP A 405 -7.55 -29.70 29.81
C ASP A 405 -8.28 -31.06 29.74
N GLU A 406 -9.57 -31.07 29.46
CA GLU A 406 -10.36 -32.31 29.25
C GLU A 406 -9.93 -33.07 27.99
N LEU A 407 -9.76 -32.38 26.86
CA LEU A 407 -9.28 -32.98 25.60
C LEU A 407 -7.86 -33.57 25.75
N ILE A 408 -7.01 -32.91 26.55
CA ILE A 408 -5.67 -33.41 26.88
C ILE A 408 -5.75 -34.68 27.74
N ALA A 409 -6.64 -34.71 28.73
CA ALA A 409 -6.84 -35.89 29.58
C ALA A 409 -7.39 -37.09 28.79
N GLU A 410 -8.39 -36.88 27.93
CA GLU A 410 -8.97 -37.93 27.08
C GLU A 410 -7.91 -38.52 26.15
N THR A 411 -7.08 -37.67 25.54
CA THR A 411 -6.03 -38.14 24.64
C THR A 411 -4.92 -38.88 25.38
N LEU A 412 -4.61 -38.50 26.62
CA LEU A 412 -3.67 -39.25 27.47
C LEU A 412 -4.19 -40.65 27.82
N VAL A 413 -5.49 -40.81 28.06
CA VAL A 413 -6.10 -42.14 28.26
C VAL A 413 -5.96 -42.98 26.99
N ARG A 414 -6.28 -42.42 25.83
CA ARG A 414 -6.18 -43.09 24.53
C ARG A 414 -4.75 -43.50 24.16
N THR A 415 -3.74 -42.75 24.62
CA THR A 415 -2.32 -43.08 24.41
C THR A 415 -1.70 -43.86 25.57
N ARG A 416 -2.50 -44.38 26.51
CA ARG A 416 -2.07 -45.15 27.69
C ARG A 416 -1.02 -44.40 28.54
N GLY A 417 -1.24 -43.09 28.72
CA GLY A 417 -0.38 -42.22 29.52
C GLY A 417 0.91 -41.78 28.84
N ASN A 418 1.13 -42.13 27.55
CA ASN A 418 2.32 -41.70 26.84
C ASN A 418 2.21 -40.23 26.42
N VAL A 419 2.83 -39.34 27.20
CA VAL A 419 2.82 -37.88 27.00
C VAL A 419 3.36 -37.47 25.63
N SER A 420 4.41 -38.13 25.13
CA SER A 420 4.98 -37.82 23.81
C SER A 420 4.02 -38.15 22.67
N ARG A 421 3.33 -39.29 22.76
CA ARG A 421 2.28 -39.67 21.78
C ARG A 421 1.04 -38.80 21.91
N ALA A 422 0.63 -38.42 23.12
CA ALA A 422 -0.51 -37.52 23.32
C ALA A 422 -0.24 -36.12 22.75
N ALA A 423 0.96 -35.58 23.00
CA ALA A 423 1.41 -34.30 22.46
C ALA A 423 1.43 -34.32 20.91
N ALA A 424 1.96 -35.40 20.31
CA ALA A 424 1.96 -35.58 18.86
C ALA A 424 0.55 -35.69 18.27
N ALA A 425 -0.35 -36.45 18.91
CA ALA A 425 -1.74 -36.62 18.46
C ALA A 425 -2.57 -35.33 18.56
N LEU A 426 -2.24 -34.45 19.50
CA LEU A 426 -2.91 -33.16 19.72
C LEU A 426 -2.26 -31.99 18.96
N GLY A 427 -1.10 -32.20 18.33
CA GLY A 427 -0.35 -31.11 17.69
C GLY A 427 0.18 -30.05 18.66
N VAL A 428 0.36 -30.39 19.94
CA VAL A 428 0.83 -29.46 20.99
C VAL A 428 2.18 -29.87 21.57
N SER A 429 2.84 -28.96 22.29
CA SER A 429 4.11 -29.29 22.96
C SER A 429 3.90 -30.25 24.15
N ARG A 430 4.89 -31.12 24.41
CA ARG A 430 4.90 -31.97 25.63
C ARG A 430 4.77 -31.14 26.91
N GLY A 431 5.35 -29.93 26.92
CA GLY A 431 5.26 -28.99 28.04
C GLY A 431 3.83 -28.55 28.34
N LEU A 432 2.99 -28.35 27.33
CA LEU A 432 1.56 -28.05 27.52
C LEU A 432 0.81 -29.21 28.18
N VAL A 433 1.08 -30.44 27.74
CA VAL A 433 0.49 -31.66 28.32
C VAL A 433 0.92 -31.84 29.78
N TYR A 434 2.21 -31.65 30.10
CA TYR A 434 2.68 -31.71 31.49
C TYR A 434 2.05 -30.63 32.39
N ARG A 435 1.89 -29.41 31.89
CA ARG A 435 1.22 -28.33 32.64
C ARG A 435 -0.25 -28.64 32.91
N SER A 436 -0.95 -29.25 31.96
CA SER A 436 -2.34 -29.71 32.12
C SER A 436 -2.45 -30.78 33.21
N ILE A 437 -1.58 -31.80 33.18
CA ILE A 437 -1.53 -32.86 34.20
C ILE A 437 -1.24 -32.28 35.60
N GLN A 438 -0.31 -31.32 35.72
CA GLN A 438 0.00 -30.68 37.00
C GLN A 438 -1.19 -29.89 37.55
N ARG A 439 -1.92 -29.16 36.70
CA ARG A 439 -3.13 -28.43 37.11
C ARG A 439 -4.25 -29.36 37.56
N GLN A 440 -4.51 -30.43 36.80
CA GLN A 440 -5.53 -31.42 37.17
C GLN A 440 -5.19 -32.09 38.50
N ARG A 441 -3.92 -32.45 38.72
CA ARG A 441 -3.45 -32.98 40.02
C ARG A 441 -3.61 -32.01 41.19
N GLN A 442 -3.49 -30.70 40.94
CA GLN A 442 -3.72 -29.67 41.95
C GLN A 442 -5.22 -29.45 42.20
N ALA A 443 -6.07 -29.63 41.18
CA ALA A 443 -7.52 -29.53 41.30
C ALA A 443 -8.14 -30.72 42.05
N THR A 444 -7.60 -31.94 41.89
CA THR A 444 -8.07 -33.13 42.63
C THR A 444 -7.55 -33.20 44.09
N ARG A 445 -6.65 -32.29 44.48
CA ARG A 445 -6.09 -32.20 45.86
C ARG A 445 -6.76 -31.12 46.72
N ARG A 446 -7.69 -30.36 46.15
CA ARG A 446 -8.59 -29.44 46.87
C ARG A 446 -9.97 -30.08 46.95
#